data_AF-A0AAD5VVA0-F1
#
_entry.id   AF-A0AAD5VVA0-F1
#
_cell.length_a   1.000
_cell.length_b   1.000
_cell.length_c   1.000
_cell.angle_alpha   90.00
_cell.angle_beta   90.00
_cell.angle_gamma   90.00
#
_symmetry.space_group_name_H-M   'P 1'
#
loop_
_entity.id
_entity.type
_entity.pdbx_description
1 polymer ?
#
loop_
_entity_poly.entity_id
_entity_poly.type
_entity_poly.pdbx_seq_one_letter_code
_entity_poly.pdbx_strand_id
1 'polypeptide(L)'
;MCTLATEGIQYGCGHYVSQRSTHKDDCGSKYCIWSNRHAPNCPHCPQCSRFLGPDSKEVIKAKVPEYCDTCDYWWKKNNTYRRQQPQQ
;
A
#
# COMPACT_ATOMS: atom_id res chain seq x y z
N MET A 1 -11.25 -12.36 1.30
CA MET A 1 -10.78 -11.98 -0.05
C MET A 1 -9.28 -12.24 -0.11
N CYS A 2 -8.71 -12.54 -1.28
CA CYS A 2 -7.26 -12.71 -1.39
C CYS A 2 -6.56 -11.38 -1.09
N THR A 3 -5.38 -11.43 -0.49
CA THR A 3 -4.58 -10.26 -0.10
C THR A 3 -3.22 -10.30 -0.78
N LEU A 4 -2.49 -9.19 -0.73
CA LEU A 4 -1.13 -9.11 -1.28
C LEU A 4 -0.13 -8.85 -0.16
N ALA A 5 1.02 -9.52 -0.22
CA ALA A 5 2.22 -9.03 0.40
C ALA A 5 2.90 -8.06 -0.56
N THR A 6 3.31 -6.89 -0.07
CA THR A 6 3.99 -5.86 -0.86
C THR A 6 5.39 -5.62 -0.34
N GLU A 7 6.27 -5.17 -1.22
CA GLU A 7 7.63 -4.75 -0.89
C GLU A 7 7.82 -3.29 -1.31
N GLY A 8 8.44 -2.50 -0.44
CA GLY A 8 8.53 -1.06 -0.62
C GLY A 8 9.56 -0.36 0.27
N ILE A 9 9.52 0.97 0.21
CA ILE A 9 10.41 1.86 0.96
C ILE A 9 9.62 2.52 2.08
N GLN A 10 10.20 2.54 3.28
CA GLN A 10 9.69 3.34 4.39
C GLN A 10 10.48 4.64 4.51
N TYR A 11 9.79 5.76 4.40
CA TYR A 11 10.38 7.10 4.48
C TYR A 11 10.44 7.61 5.93
N GLY A 12 11.29 8.60 6.18
CA GLY A 12 11.48 9.20 7.50
C GLY A 12 10.23 9.91 8.02
N CYS A 13 9.31 10.27 7.14
CA CYS A 13 7.98 10.77 7.49
C CYS A 13 7.00 9.69 7.96
N GLY A 14 7.42 8.41 8.00
CA GLY A 14 6.60 7.27 8.43
C GLY A 14 5.77 6.62 7.32
N HIS A 15 5.68 7.25 6.14
CA HIS A 15 4.97 6.65 5.00
C HIS A 15 5.73 5.48 4.40
N TYR A 16 5.00 4.40 4.17
CA TYR A 16 5.42 3.27 3.36
C TYR A 16 4.90 3.43 1.94
N VAL A 17 5.78 3.26 0.95
CA VAL A 17 5.43 3.29 -0.47
C VAL A 17 5.76 1.93 -1.08
N SER A 18 4.72 1.17 -1.42
CA SER A 18 4.87 -0.11 -2.10
C SER A 18 5.40 0.09 -3.53
N GLN A 19 6.42 -0.67 -3.89
CA GLN A 19 7.01 -0.64 -5.22
C GLN A 19 6.54 -1.83 -6.08
N ARG A 20 6.30 -2.98 -5.43
CA ARG A 20 5.78 -4.17 -6.10
C ARG A 20 5.06 -5.09 -5.12
N SER A 21 4.19 -5.94 -5.64
CA SER A 21 3.61 -7.06 -4.92
C SER A 21 4.55 -8.27 -5.00
N THR A 22 4.81 -8.93 -3.88
CA THR A 22 5.73 -10.08 -3.80
C THR A 22 4.99 -11.40 -3.85
N HIS A 23 3.82 -11.48 -3.20
CA HIS A 23 3.01 -12.69 -3.13
C HIS A 23 1.53 -12.32 -3.01
N LYS A 24 0.64 -13.11 -3.61
CA LYS A 24 -0.80 -13.09 -3.32
C LYS A 24 -1.19 -14.21 -2.36
N ASP A 25 -1.69 -13.89 -1.19
CA ASP A 25 -2.21 -14.89 -0.24
C ASP A 25 -3.60 -15.33 -0.69
N ASP A 26 -3.75 -16.64 -0.90
CA ASP A 26 -5.01 -17.24 -1.32
C ASP A 26 -6.01 -17.29 -0.16
N CYS A 27 -7.22 -16.78 -0.38
CA CYS A 27 -8.25 -16.79 0.66
C CYS A 27 -9.06 -18.10 0.73
N GLY A 28 -8.82 -19.06 -0.16
CA GLY A 28 -9.50 -20.37 -0.15
C GLY A 28 -11.01 -20.32 -0.39
N SER A 29 -11.56 -19.20 -0.86
CA SER A 29 -13.00 -19.04 -1.12
C SER A 29 -13.33 -19.35 -2.57
N LYS A 30 -14.37 -20.15 -2.82
CA LYS A 30 -14.91 -20.38 -4.18
C LYS A 30 -15.63 -19.15 -4.76
N TYR A 31 -15.96 -18.19 -3.91
CA TYR A 31 -16.66 -16.94 -4.28
C TYR A 31 -15.71 -15.75 -4.44
N CYS A 32 -14.39 -15.98 -4.55
CA CYS A 32 -13.41 -14.92 -4.80
C CYS A 32 -12.71 -15.20 -6.13
N ILE A 33 -12.78 -14.27 -7.10
CA ILE A 33 -12.21 -14.50 -8.45
C ILE A 33 -10.69 -14.69 -8.44
N TRP A 34 -10.04 -14.17 -7.39
CA TRP A 34 -8.60 -14.26 -7.22
C TRP A 34 -8.17 -15.55 -6.50
N SER A 35 -9.11 -16.35 -6.02
CA SER A 35 -8.84 -17.57 -5.28
C SER A 35 -8.54 -18.74 -6.22
N ASN A 36 -7.59 -19.59 -5.86
CA ASN A 36 -7.28 -20.84 -6.55
C ASN A 36 -8.46 -21.82 -6.52
N ARG A 37 -9.41 -21.63 -5.60
CA ARG A 37 -10.64 -22.45 -5.49
C ARG A 37 -11.80 -21.90 -6.33
N HIS A 38 -11.61 -20.82 -7.07
CA HIS A 38 -12.65 -20.30 -7.95
C HIS A 38 -12.75 -21.13 -9.23
N ALA A 39 -13.96 -21.58 -9.56
CA ALA A 39 -14.20 -22.37 -10.78
C ALA A 39 -14.10 -21.49 -12.05
N PRO A 40 -13.47 -21.94 -13.15
CA PRO A 40 -13.40 -21.16 -14.39
C PRO A 40 -14.78 -20.76 -14.94
N ASN A 41 -15.76 -21.66 -14.87
CA ASN A 41 -17.13 -21.44 -15.32
C ASN A 41 -18.07 -21.24 -14.11
N CYS A 42 -17.75 -20.31 -13.23
CA CYS A 42 -18.54 -20.08 -12.01
C CYS A 42 -19.94 -19.53 -12.34
N PRO A 43 -21.03 -20.22 -11.96
CA PRO A 43 -22.40 -19.78 -12.25
C PRO A 43 -22.83 -18.56 -11.41
N HIS A 44 -22.08 -18.22 -10.37
CA HIS A 44 -22.33 -17.08 -9.50
C HIS A 44 -21.64 -15.80 -9.96
N CYS A 45 -20.76 -15.86 -10.98
CA CYS A 45 -20.22 -14.64 -11.57
C CYS A 45 -21.35 -13.85 -12.23
N PRO A 46 -21.43 -12.52 -11.99
CA PRO A 46 -20.39 -11.63 -11.46
C PRO A 46 -20.47 -11.30 -9.95
N GLN A 47 -21.29 -12.00 -9.15
CA GLN A 47 -21.49 -11.70 -7.72
C GLN A 47 -20.30 -12.10 -6.81
N CYS A 48 -19.35 -12.88 -7.32
CA CYS A 48 -18.09 -13.20 -6.62
C CYS A 48 -17.30 -11.94 -6.26
N SER A 49 -16.53 -11.98 -5.16
CA SER A 49 -15.62 -10.88 -4.78
C SER A 49 -14.56 -10.65 -5.85
N ARG A 50 -14.52 -9.43 -6.38
CA ARG A 50 -13.64 -9.02 -7.49
C ARG A 50 -12.45 -8.18 -7.07
N PHE A 51 -12.46 -7.67 -5.85
CA PHE A 51 -11.37 -6.87 -5.32
C PHE A 51 -10.45 -7.75 -4.46
N LEU A 52 -9.19 -7.32 -4.37
CA LEU A 52 -8.27 -7.83 -3.37
C LEU A 52 -8.60 -7.17 -2.02
N GLY A 53 -8.27 -7.85 -0.93
CA GLY A 53 -8.29 -7.25 0.39
C GLY A 53 -7.11 -6.30 0.61
N PRO A 54 -7.00 -5.70 1.80
CA PRO A 54 -5.83 -4.91 2.17
C PRO A 54 -4.56 -5.77 2.12
N ASP A 55 -3.41 -5.10 2.01
CA ASP A 55 -2.12 -5.79 2.03
C ASP A 55 -1.98 -6.59 3.35
N SER A 56 -1.62 -7.87 3.24
CA SER A 56 -1.43 -8.76 4.39
C SER A 56 -0.11 -8.51 5.09
N LYS A 57 0.89 -8.02 4.35
CA LYS A 57 2.24 -7.78 4.86
C LYS A 57 2.95 -6.72 4.04
N GLU A 58 3.65 -5.85 4.74
CA GLU A 58 4.60 -4.88 4.18
C GLU A 58 6.03 -5.38 4.42
N VAL A 59 6.80 -5.52 3.34
CA VAL A 59 8.22 -5.87 3.39
C VAL A 59 9.03 -4.60 3.13
N ILE A 60 9.69 -4.12 4.18
CA ILE A 60 10.52 -2.92 4.08
C ILE A 60 11.86 -3.30 3.45
N LYS A 61 12.03 -2.93 2.19
CA LYS A 61 13.28 -3.16 1.43
C LYS A 61 14.37 -2.18 1.83
N ALA A 62 13.99 -0.93 2.04
CA ALA A 62 14.87 0.13 2.48
C ALA A 62 14.12 1.10 3.39
N LYS A 63 14.86 1.65 4.35
CA LYS A 63 14.42 2.79 5.14
C LYS A 63 15.25 3.98 4.70
N VAL A 64 14.58 5.08 4.37
CA VAL A 64 15.24 6.31 3.93
C VAL A 64 14.88 7.42 4.92
N PRO A 65 15.84 8.20 5.45
CA PRO A 65 15.55 9.26 6.42
C PRO A 65 14.80 10.44 5.80
N GLU A 66 14.81 10.56 4.48
CA GLU A 66 14.14 11.62 3.74
C GLU A 66 12.62 11.48 3.82
N TYR A 67 11.94 12.61 3.59
CA TYR A 67 10.49 12.64 3.47
C TYR A 67 10.10 12.10 2.08
N CYS A 68 8.96 11.41 1.99
CA CYS A 68 8.42 11.06 0.67
C CYS A 68 8.05 12.33 -0.11
N ASP A 69 8.03 12.26 -1.45
CA ASP A 69 7.80 13.42 -2.33
C ASP A 69 6.55 14.23 -1.94
N THR A 70 5.49 13.53 -1.52
CA THR A 70 4.25 14.16 -1.04
C THR A 70 4.47 14.94 0.25
N CYS A 71 5.15 14.38 1.24
CA CYS A 71 5.39 15.02 2.53
C CYS A 71 6.48 16.09 2.46
N ASP A 72 7.47 15.91 1.60
CA ASP A 72 8.57 16.84 1.39
C ASP A 72 8.04 18.20 0.90
N TYR A 73 7.05 18.19 0.00
CA TYR A 73 6.36 19.41 -0.44
C TYR A 73 5.72 20.18 0.74
N TRP A 74 4.97 19.49 1.60
CA TRP A 74 4.30 20.11 2.75
C TRP A 74 5.30 20.57 3.80
N TRP A 75 6.35 19.79 4.04
CA TRP A 75 7.39 20.15 5.00
C TRP A 75 8.19 21.36 4.54
N LYS A 76 8.65 21.38 3.28
CA LYS A 76 9.39 22.52 2.72
C LYS A 76 8.57 23.81 2.74
N LYS A 77 7.28 23.74 2.39
CA LYS A 77 6.38 24.90 2.48
C LYS A 77 6.21 25.41 3.91
N ASN A 78 6.02 24.52 4.89
CA ASN A 78 5.90 24.93 6.29
C ASN A 78 7.24 25.44 6.87
N ASN A 79 8.37 24.93 6.40
CA ASN A 79 9.69 25.42 6.83
C ASN A 79 10.04 26.78 6.22
N THR A 80 9.52 27.12 5.03
CA THR A 80 9.61 28.49 4.49
C THR A 80 8.81 29.50 5.31
N TYR A 81 7.67 29.12 5.90
CA TYR A 81 6.92 29.98 6.82
C TYR A 81 7.59 30.12 8.20
N ARG A 82 8.28 29.08 8.70
CA ARG A 82 8.98 29.13 10.00
C ARG A 82 10.27 29.95 10.00
N ARG A 83 10.89 30.20 8.84
CA ARG A 83 12.06 31.10 8.72
C ARG A 83 11.72 32.59 8.71
N GLN A 84 10.43 32.96 8.67
CA GLN A 84 9.98 34.36 8.64
C GLN A 84 9.37 34.86 9.96
N GLN A 85 9.43 34.10 11.05
CA GLN A 85 9.13 34.67 12.37
C GLN A 85 10.44 35.19 12.98
N PRO A 86 10.66 36.52 13.06
CA PRO A 86 11.64 37.03 14.00
C PRO A 86 11.19 36.59 15.39
N GLN A 87 12.13 36.00 16.12
CA GLN A 87 12.02 35.73 17.54
C GLN A 87 11.64 37.04 18.23
N GLN A 88 10.40 37.15 18.73
CA GLN A 88 9.98 38.21 19.65
C GLN A 88 10.21 37.74 21.08
#